data_AF-C4V8W2-F1
#
_entry.id   AF-C4V8W2-F1
#
_cell.length_a   1.000
_cell.length_b   1.000
_cell.length_c   1.000
_cell.angle_alpha   90.00
_cell.angle_beta   90.00
_cell.angle_gamma   90.00
#
_symmetry.space_group_name_H-M   'P 1'
#
loop_
_entity.id
_entity.type
_entity.pdbx_description
1 polymer ?
#
loop_
_entity_poly.entity_id
_entity_poly.type
_entity_poly.pdbx_seq_one_letter_code
_entity_poly.pdbx_strand_id
1 'polypeptide(L)'
;MGNIISYFFYKKSVIQSPYSILKVTPYHSLGEIKLSYLNLMKKNQKPEYNTAYALIKESPPPLNLYSNLSDDVIEKINQFAKTDIPPINSSEYKQAYRMLSRLNISNFRTDNDRIHFYFHLSRLINKSKKEDERLILKKRHTAKNKTVSKVLPVYGPFLICEECNKKFKGINTFKDHLKSKKHKENTNFKEEIVIEKKKQPVKNTAKDKVVEVEESIVQNKVSNHKLDHLVFRTCSFCKEVFDTRVLLLYHLRSNHKKGSS
;
A
#
# COMPACT_ATOMS: atom_id res chain seq x y z
N MET A 1 -7.85 -48.99 -53.32
CA MET A 1 -7.22 -47.69 -52.99
C MET A 1 -7.55 -47.36 -51.53
N GLY A 2 -6.66 -47.70 -50.60
CA GLY A 2 -6.84 -47.46 -49.17
C GLY A 2 -5.86 -46.40 -48.69
N ASN A 3 -6.37 -45.26 -48.21
CA ASN A 3 -5.57 -44.24 -47.56
C ASN A 3 -5.08 -44.76 -46.20
N ILE A 4 -3.80 -45.11 -46.15
CA ILE A 4 -3.10 -45.43 -44.91
C ILE A 4 -2.93 -44.10 -44.15
N ILE A 5 -3.80 -43.87 -43.17
CA ILE A 5 -3.63 -42.82 -42.17
C ILE A 5 -2.40 -43.20 -41.35
N SER A 6 -1.26 -42.60 -41.69
CA SER A 6 -0.02 -42.73 -40.93
C SER A 6 -0.20 -42.01 -39.59
N TYR A 7 -0.59 -42.76 -38.58
CA TYR A 7 -0.55 -42.32 -37.19
C TYR A 7 0.92 -42.14 -36.80
N PHE A 8 1.41 -40.91 -36.98
CA PHE A 8 2.66 -40.48 -36.37
C PHE A 8 2.54 -40.67 -34.86
N PHE A 9 3.25 -41.67 -34.33
CA PHE A 9 3.55 -41.80 -32.92
C PHE A 9 4.30 -40.54 -32.48
N TYR A 10 3.57 -39.54 -31.98
CA TYR A 10 4.16 -38.45 -31.21
C TYR A 10 4.72 -39.06 -29.92
N LYS A 11 6.00 -39.48 -29.97
CA LYS A 11 6.80 -39.65 -28.77
C LYS A 11 6.63 -38.37 -27.97
N LYS A 12 6.20 -38.51 -26.71
CA LYS A 12 6.08 -37.46 -25.70
C LYS A 12 7.47 -36.83 -25.50
N SER A 13 7.93 -36.02 -26.44
CA SER A 13 9.16 -35.27 -26.30
C SER A 13 8.93 -34.31 -25.13
N VAL A 14 9.79 -34.40 -24.12
CA VAL A 14 9.78 -33.47 -23.01
C VAL A 14 9.99 -32.09 -23.63
N ILE A 15 8.92 -31.29 -23.70
CA ILE A 15 8.97 -29.95 -24.28
C ILE A 15 9.87 -29.12 -23.36
N GLN A 16 11.11 -28.92 -23.79
CA GLN A 16 12.06 -28.09 -23.06
C GLN A 16 11.61 -26.63 -23.13
N SER A 17 11.67 -25.95 -22.00
CA SER A 17 11.38 -24.51 -21.93
C SER A 17 12.37 -23.74 -22.82
N PRO A 18 11.94 -22.69 -23.55
CA PRO A 18 12.84 -21.83 -24.33
C PRO A 18 14.04 -21.32 -23.52
N TYR A 19 13.83 -21.02 -22.23
CA TYR A 19 14.88 -20.59 -21.32
C TYR A 19 15.92 -21.69 -21.07
N SER A 20 15.47 -22.94 -20.92
CA SER A 20 16.36 -24.09 -20.72
C SER A 20 17.19 -24.40 -21.97
N ILE A 21 16.60 -24.25 -23.16
CA ILE A 21 17.30 -24.42 -24.45
C ILE A 21 18.45 -23.41 -24.57
N LEU A 22 18.21 -22.16 -24.17
CA LEU A 22 19.22 -21.10 -24.19
C LEU A 22 20.10 -21.05 -22.93
N LYS A 23 19.96 -21.99 -21.99
CA LYS A 23 20.70 -22.03 -20.72
C LYS A 23 20.62 -20.72 -19.93
N VAL A 24 19.48 -20.06 -19.96
CA VAL A 24 19.19 -18.82 -19.23
C VAL A 24 18.02 -19.02 -18.29
N THR A 25 17.86 -18.10 -17.34
CA THR A 25 16.68 -18.03 -16.48
C THR A 25 15.75 -16.91 -16.93
N PRO A 26 14.46 -16.95 -16.60
CA PRO A 26 13.52 -15.87 -16.91
C PRO A 26 13.89 -14.49 -16.36
N TYR A 27 14.74 -14.46 -15.33
CA TYR A 27 15.22 -13.24 -14.66
C TYR A 27 16.27 -12.47 -15.45
N HIS A 28 17.00 -13.15 -16.34
CA HIS A 28 18.07 -12.51 -17.12
C HIS A 28 17.52 -11.36 -17.95
N SER A 29 18.31 -10.30 -18.10
CA SER A 29 18.01 -9.18 -18.99
C SER A 29 17.94 -9.64 -20.44
N LEU A 30 17.29 -8.87 -21.30
CA LEU A 30 17.25 -9.18 -22.73
C LEU A 30 18.64 -9.18 -23.35
N GLY A 31 19.53 -8.29 -22.87
CA GLY A 31 20.94 -8.27 -23.26
C GLY A 31 21.65 -9.57 -22.92
N GLU A 32 21.49 -10.08 -21.70
CA GLU A 32 22.07 -11.36 -21.27
C GLU A 32 21.52 -12.54 -22.07
N ILE A 33 20.20 -12.57 -22.32
CA ILE A 33 19.56 -13.60 -23.15
C ILE A 33 20.12 -13.57 -24.57
N LYS A 34 20.26 -12.38 -25.16
CA LYS A 34 20.86 -12.19 -26.49
C LYS A 34 22.32 -12.65 -26.52
N LEU A 35 23.11 -12.31 -25.50
CA LEU A 35 24.50 -12.76 -25.39
C LEU A 35 24.60 -14.28 -25.28
N SER A 36 23.76 -14.92 -24.46
CA SER A 36 23.72 -16.38 -24.34
C SER A 36 23.37 -17.03 -25.68
N TYR A 37 22.33 -16.52 -26.36
CA TYR A 37 21.94 -16.97 -27.69
C TYR A 37 23.09 -16.86 -28.71
N LEU A 38 23.77 -15.72 -28.79
CA LEU A 38 24.91 -15.54 -29.71
C LEU A 38 26.06 -16.48 -29.39
N ASN A 39 26.37 -16.70 -28.11
CA ASN A 39 27.41 -17.62 -27.68
C ASN A 39 27.08 -19.07 -28.03
N LEU A 40 25.82 -19.48 -27.88
CA LEU A 40 25.35 -20.81 -28.26
C LEU A 40 25.38 -21.01 -29.78
N MET A 41 24.94 -20.01 -30.56
CA MET A 41 24.98 -20.04 -32.02
C MET A 41 26.40 -20.11 -32.58
N LYS A 42 27.36 -19.41 -31.96
CA LYS A 42 28.78 -19.52 -32.32
C LYS A 42 29.36 -20.91 -32.05
N LYS A 43 28.92 -21.58 -30.97
CA LYS A 43 29.40 -22.93 -30.61
C LYS A 43 28.75 -24.01 -31.45
N ASN A 44 27.44 -23.93 -31.67
CA ASN A 44 26.63 -24.92 -32.37
C ASN A 44 25.45 -24.23 -33.06
N GLN A 45 25.36 -24.30 -34.39
CA GLN A 45 24.29 -23.66 -35.17
C GLN A 45 23.00 -24.50 -35.19
N LYS A 46 22.42 -24.69 -34.00
CA LYS A 46 21.19 -25.46 -33.83
C LYS A 46 19.95 -24.60 -34.12
N PRO A 47 19.02 -25.02 -34.99
CA PRO A 47 17.83 -24.23 -35.32
C PRO A 47 16.92 -23.99 -34.11
N GLU A 48 16.95 -24.88 -33.11
CA GLU A 48 16.18 -24.75 -31.88
C GLU A 48 16.53 -23.49 -31.09
N TYR A 49 17.77 -22.99 -31.21
CA TYR A 49 18.19 -21.75 -30.55
C TYR A 49 17.48 -20.53 -31.15
N ASN A 50 17.31 -20.50 -32.47
CA ASN A 50 16.59 -19.42 -33.15
C ASN A 50 15.12 -19.42 -32.72
N THR A 51 14.49 -20.60 -32.71
CA THR A 51 13.10 -20.76 -32.28
C THR A 51 12.93 -20.37 -30.81
N ALA A 52 13.80 -20.82 -29.91
CA ALA A 52 13.74 -20.48 -28.49
C ALA A 52 13.91 -18.97 -28.25
N TYR A 53 14.86 -18.34 -28.94
CA TYR A 53 15.09 -16.90 -28.82
C TYR A 53 13.92 -16.07 -29.36
N ALA A 54 13.35 -16.45 -30.51
CA ALA A 54 12.16 -15.83 -31.07
C ALA A 54 10.96 -15.94 -30.10
N LEU A 55 10.72 -17.15 -29.56
CA LEU A 55 9.66 -17.39 -28.58
C LEU A 55 9.82 -16.52 -27.33
N ILE A 56 11.03 -16.38 -26.78
CA ILE A 56 11.24 -15.52 -25.60
C ILE A 56 10.97 -14.05 -25.93
N LYS A 57 11.38 -13.58 -27.11
CA LYS A 57 11.19 -12.18 -27.54
C LYS A 57 9.72 -11.85 -27.81
N GLU A 58 8.96 -12.81 -28.33
CA GLU A 58 7.54 -12.65 -28.64
C GLU A 58 6.61 -12.94 -27.46
N SER A 59 7.10 -13.61 -26.42
CA SER A 59 6.28 -13.96 -25.26
C SER A 59 6.19 -12.80 -24.28
N PRO A 60 5.04 -12.63 -23.60
CA PRO A 60 4.93 -11.65 -22.53
C PRO A 60 5.95 -11.97 -21.42
N PRO A 61 6.58 -10.96 -20.81
CA PRO A 61 7.50 -11.21 -19.71
C PRO A 61 6.75 -11.86 -18.53
N PRO A 62 7.33 -12.87 -17.86
CA PRO A 62 6.70 -13.58 -16.76
C PRO A 62 6.72 -12.71 -15.49
N LEU A 63 5.81 -11.74 -15.43
CA LEU A 63 5.73 -10.72 -14.37
C LEU A 63 5.52 -11.31 -12.97
N ASN A 64 4.97 -12.52 -12.88
CA ASN A 64 4.78 -13.25 -11.62
C ASN A 64 6.09 -13.60 -10.89
N LEU A 65 7.21 -13.64 -11.61
CA LEU A 65 8.52 -13.96 -11.04
C LEU A 65 9.19 -12.74 -10.39
N TYR A 66 8.74 -11.53 -10.71
CA TYR A 66 9.39 -10.31 -10.23
C TYR A 66 8.83 -9.91 -8.86
N SER A 67 9.74 -9.52 -7.96
CA SER A 67 9.35 -9.02 -6.64
C SER A 67 8.90 -7.56 -6.71
N ASN A 68 9.59 -6.74 -7.51
CA ASN A 68 9.38 -5.31 -7.67
C ASN A 68 9.43 -4.93 -9.15
N LEU A 69 8.84 -3.77 -9.49
CA LEU A 69 8.98 -3.19 -10.81
C LEU A 69 10.38 -2.56 -10.91
N SER A 70 11.26 -3.15 -11.72
CA SER A 70 12.61 -2.62 -12.02
C SER A 70 12.68 -2.06 -13.44
N ASP A 71 13.74 -1.32 -13.76
CA ASP A 71 13.95 -0.78 -15.11
C ASP A 71 14.06 -1.91 -16.15
N ASP A 72 14.67 -3.05 -15.82
CA ASP A 72 14.71 -4.23 -16.70
C ASP A 72 13.31 -4.78 -17.02
N VAL A 73 12.41 -4.76 -16.04
CA VAL A 73 11.01 -5.20 -16.24
C VAL A 73 10.31 -4.24 -17.18
N ILE A 74 10.53 -2.93 -17.03
CA ILE A 74 9.98 -1.93 -17.95
C ILE A 74 10.53 -2.11 -19.35
N GLU A 75 11.82 -2.35 -19.52
CA GLU A 75 12.43 -2.59 -20.83
C GLU A 75 11.79 -3.79 -21.52
N LYS A 76 11.57 -4.90 -20.78
CA LYS A 76 10.87 -6.08 -21.30
C LYS A 76 9.42 -5.78 -21.69
N ILE A 77 8.71 -4.99 -20.88
CA ILE A 77 7.34 -4.56 -21.19
C ILE A 77 7.34 -3.69 -22.45
N ASN A 78 8.25 -2.71 -22.56
CA ASN A 78 8.39 -1.84 -23.71
C ASN A 78 8.65 -2.61 -24.99
N GLN A 79 9.55 -3.60 -24.94
CA GLN A 79 9.83 -4.45 -26.09
C GLN A 79 8.60 -5.25 -26.52
N PHE A 80 7.91 -5.88 -25.56
CA PHE A 80 6.73 -6.71 -25.86
C PHE A 80 5.53 -5.88 -26.34
N ALA A 81 5.28 -4.74 -25.69
CA ALA A 81 4.17 -3.83 -25.98
C ALA A 81 4.46 -2.88 -27.15
N LYS A 82 5.72 -2.77 -27.59
CA LYS A 82 6.20 -1.75 -28.53
C LYS A 82 5.87 -0.33 -28.06
N THR A 83 6.09 -0.08 -26.77
CA THR A 83 5.87 1.22 -26.12
C THR A 83 7.17 1.83 -25.66
N ASP A 84 7.16 3.14 -25.38
CA ASP A 84 8.30 3.86 -24.84
C ASP A 84 7.96 4.40 -23.44
N ILE A 85 7.83 3.50 -22.47
CA ILE A 85 7.55 3.83 -21.07
C ILE A 85 8.88 4.24 -20.43
N PRO A 86 8.95 5.42 -19.78
CA PRO A 86 10.18 5.88 -19.16
C PRO A 86 10.58 4.97 -17.98
N PRO A 87 11.89 4.90 -17.65
CA PRO A 87 12.39 4.11 -16.52
C PRO A 87 11.84 4.62 -15.18
N ILE A 88 11.72 3.75 -14.18
CA ILE A 88 11.14 4.07 -12.87
C ILE A 88 12.05 5.01 -12.09
N ASN A 89 13.36 4.90 -12.30
CA ASN A 89 14.33 5.75 -11.61
C ASN A 89 14.38 7.19 -12.18
N SER A 90 13.61 7.49 -13.23
CA SER A 90 13.53 8.85 -13.79
C SER A 90 12.72 9.80 -12.91
N SER A 91 12.93 11.11 -13.09
CA SER A 91 12.04 12.15 -12.56
C SER A 91 10.57 11.99 -13.01
N GLU A 92 10.37 11.24 -14.10
CA GLU A 92 9.09 11.00 -14.75
C GLU A 92 8.39 9.70 -14.29
N TYR A 93 8.82 9.07 -13.20
CA TYR A 93 8.25 7.81 -12.71
C TYR A 93 6.70 7.83 -12.57
N LYS A 94 6.12 8.99 -12.24
CA LYS A 94 4.65 9.15 -12.18
C LYS A 94 3.99 8.96 -13.55
N GLN A 95 4.65 9.42 -14.61
CA GLN A 95 4.22 9.21 -15.98
C GLN A 95 4.35 7.73 -16.36
N ALA A 96 5.45 7.06 -15.98
CA ALA A 96 5.63 5.63 -16.18
C ALA A 96 4.45 4.82 -15.59
N TYR A 97 4.08 5.08 -14.32
CA TYR A 97 2.94 4.40 -13.70
C TYR A 97 1.61 4.67 -14.40
N ARG A 98 1.39 5.89 -14.90
CA ARG A 98 0.16 6.23 -15.66
C ARG A 98 0.11 5.49 -16.99
N MET A 99 1.23 5.42 -17.71
CA MET A 99 1.33 4.71 -18.99
C MET A 99 1.12 3.20 -18.79
N LEU A 100 1.79 2.60 -17.81
CA LEU A 100 1.63 1.17 -17.49
C LEU A 100 0.20 0.82 -17.08
N SER A 101 -0.49 1.70 -16.36
CA SER A 101 -1.88 1.47 -15.95
C SER A 101 -2.88 1.57 -17.12
N ARG A 102 -2.49 2.20 -18.23
CA ARG A 102 -3.31 2.39 -19.44
C ARG A 102 -2.84 1.52 -20.61
N LEU A 103 -1.89 0.62 -20.36
CA LEU A 103 -1.27 -0.20 -21.38
C LEU A 103 -2.33 -1.10 -22.03
N ASN A 104 -2.48 -1.03 -23.34
CA ASN A 104 -3.35 -1.92 -24.11
C ASN A 104 -2.50 -2.72 -25.10
N ILE A 105 -2.24 -3.99 -24.80
CA ILE A 105 -1.45 -4.88 -25.65
C ILE A 105 -2.37 -5.89 -26.31
N SER A 106 -2.33 -5.92 -27.64
CA SER A 106 -3.08 -6.88 -28.46
C SER A 106 -2.30 -8.16 -28.77
N ASN A 107 -0.98 -8.20 -28.52
CA ASN A 107 -0.07 -9.28 -28.96
C ASN A 107 -0.12 -10.56 -28.10
N PHE A 108 -1.21 -10.83 -27.37
CA PHE A 108 -1.32 -12.05 -26.55
C PHE A 108 -1.82 -13.24 -27.37
N ARG A 109 -1.28 -14.43 -27.08
CA ARG A 109 -1.72 -15.68 -27.71
C ARG A 109 -3.11 -16.12 -27.23
N THR A 110 -3.38 -15.92 -25.94
CA THR A 110 -4.66 -16.27 -25.32
C THR A 110 -5.17 -15.15 -24.44
N ASP A 111 -6.49 -15.07 -24.27
CA ASP A 111 -7.11 -14.13 -23.32
C ASP A 111 -6.67 -14.39 -21.88
N ASN A 112 -6.38 -15.65 -21.55
CA ASN A 112 -5.89 -16.03 -20.23
C ASN A 112 -4.50 -15.42 -19.95
N ASP A 113 -3.58 -15.49 -20.93
CA ASP A 113 -2.25 -14.86 -20.81
C ASP A 113 -2.38 -13.35 -20.61
N ARG A 114 -3.29 -12.72 -21.35
CA ARG A 114 -3.60 -11.29 -21.20
C ARG A 114 -4.06 -10.97 -19.78
N ILE A 115 -5.05 -11.71 -19.27
CA ILE A 115 -5.60 -11.50 -17.92
C ILE A 115 -4.51 -11.69 -16.86
N HIS A 116 -3.73 -12.78 -16.94
CA HIS A 116 -2.64 -13.04 -16.00
C HIS A 116 -1.58 -11.95 -16.04
N PHE A 117 -1.17 -11.52 -17.23
CA PHE A 117 -0.21 -10.44 -17.39
C PHE A 117 -0.69 -9.16 -16.70
N TYR A 118 -1.91 -8.70 -16.98
CA TYR A 118 -2.46 -7.48 -16.38
C TYR A 118 -2.64 -7.59 -14.86
N PHE A 119 -3.03 -8.76 -14.36
CA PHE A 119 -3.13 -9.03 -12.94
C PHE A 119 -1.77 -8.84 -12.24
N HIS A 120 -0.72 -9.46 -12.79
CA HIS A 120 0.63 -9.35 -12.22
C HIS A 120 1.22 -7.95 -12.39
N LEU A 121 1.02 -7.31 -13.53
CA LEU A 121 1.43 -5.92 -13.77
C LEU A 121 0.82 -4.97 -12.75
N SER A 122 -0.50 -5.06 -12.54
CA SER A 122 -1.22 -4.23 -11.56
C SER A 122 -0.69 -4.45 -10.15
N ARG A 123 -0.38 -5.70 -9.79
CA ARG A 123 0.21 -6.04 -8.49
C ARG A 123 1.59 -5.40 -8.32
N LEU A 124 2.46 -5.44 -9.32
CA LEU A 124 3.79 -4.82 -9.29
C LEU A 124 3.70 -3.30 -9.16
N ILE A 125 2.88 -2.65 -9.99
CA ILE A 125 2.66 -1.19 -9.95
C ILE A 125 2.21 -0.74 -8.55
N ASN A 126 1.21 -1.42 -7.98
CA ASN A 126 0.69 -1.07 -6.67
C ASN A 126 1.70 -1.31 -5.54
N LYS A 127 2.59 -2.30 -5.69
CA LYS A 127 3.67 -2.53 -4.73
C LYS A 127 4.71 -1.42 -4.80
N SER A 128 5.20 -1.08 -5.99
CA SER A 128 6.20 -0.01 -6.17
C SER A 128 5.68 1.36 -5.71
N LYS A 129 4.42 1.71 -6.01
CA LYS A 129 3.78 2.93 -5.49
C LYS A 129 3.82 3.01 -3.96
N LYS A 130 3.53 1.90 -3.27
CA LYS A 130 3.57 1.85 -1.79
C LYS A 130 4.98 2.01 -1.25
N GLU A 131 5.99 1.49 -1.95
CA GLU A 131 7.40 1.67 -1.58
C GLU A 131 7.84 3.13 -1.74
N ASP A 132 7.44 3.79 -2.84
CA ASP A 132 7.71 5.22 -3.07
C ASP A 132 7.04 6.11 -2.01
N GLU A 133 5.77 5.85 -1.68
CA GLU A 133 5.05 6.57 -0.62
C GLU A 133 5.75 6.42 0.75
N ARG A 134 6.23 5.21 1.07
CA ARG A 134 7.01 4.96 2.29
C ARG A 134 8.32 5.75 2.31
N LEU A 135 9.02 5.85 1.18
CA LEU A 135 10.24 6.64 1.07
C LEU A 135 9.97 8.14 1.25
N ILE A 136 8.88 8.66 0.69
CA ILE A 136 8.46 10.06 0.86
C ILE A 136 8.12 10.34 2.33
N LEU A 137 7.40 9.44 3.00
CA LEU A 137 7.09 9.57 4.43
C LEU A 137 8.35 9.56 5.28
N LYS A 138 9.30 8.65 5.02
CA LYS A 138 10.59 8.62 5.73
C LYS A 138 11.36 9.94 5.57
N LYS A 139 11.41 10.52 4.36
CA LYS A 139 12.05 11.83 4.11
C LYS A 139 11.38 12.98 4.87
N ARG A 140 10.05 12.96 5.03
CA ARG A 140 9.33 13.97 5.83
C ARG A 140 9.66 13.87 7.32
N HIS A 141 9.79 12.66 7.85
CA HIS A 141 10.16 12.45 9.25
C HIS A 141 11.61 12.87 9.53
N THR A 142 12.55 12.57 8.65
CA THR A 142 13.95 12.99 8.82
C THR A 142 14.13 14.50 8.69
N ALA A 143 13.40 15.15 7.77
CA ALA A 143 13.43 16.61 7.62
C ALA A 143 12.93 17.33 8.89
N LYS A 144 11.85 16.84 9.52
CA LYS A 144 11.33 17.42 10.77
C LYS A 144 12.30 17.32 11.95
N ASN A 145 13.20 16.34 11.93
CA ASN A 145 14.16 16.12 13.01
C ASN A 145 15.50 16.85 12.80
N LYS A 146 15.75 17.45 11.62
CA LYS A 146 17.05 18.05 11.27
C LYS A 146 17.21 19.53 11.68
N THR A 147 16.15 20.20 12.13
CA THR A 147 16.19 21.63 12.54
C THR A 147 15.73 21.89 13.97
N VAL A 148 15.63 20.85 14.78
CA VAL A 148 15.70 21.03 16.22
C VAL A 148 17.01 20.41 16.67
N SER A 149 18.09 21.15 16.46
CA SER A 149 19.18 21.15 17.44
C SER A 149 18.48 21.42 18.76
N LYS A 150 18.09 20.35 19.45
CA LYS A 150 17.85 20.38 20.87
C LYS A 150 19.20 20.84 21.41
N VAL A 151 19.35 22.14 21.57
CA VAL A 151 19.81 22.66 22.85
C VAL A 151 19.03 21.80 23.83
N LEU A 152 19.71 20.77 24.38
CA LEU A 152 19.22 20.07 25.55
C LEU A 152 18.66 21.20 26.41
N PRO A 153 17.36 21.17 26.81
CA PRO A 153 16.92 22.10 27.82
C PRO A 153 17.83 21.82 29.01
N VAL A 154 18.89 22.62 29.12
CA VAL A 154 19.60 22.86 30.37
C VAL A 154 18.45 23.07 31.32
N TYR A 155 18.29 22.15 32.27
CA TYR A 155 17.17 22.09 33.20
C TYR A 155 17.01 23.48 33.82
N GLY A 156 16.19 24.31 33.17
CA GLY A 156 15.91 25.66 33.58
C GLY A 156 15.03 25.57 34.83
N PRO A 157 15.20 26.52 35.77
CA PRO A 157 14.51 26.50 37.04
C PRO A 157 13.01 26.38 36.80
N PHE A 158 12.35 25.57 37.64
CA PHE A 158 10.89 25.44 37.67
C PHE A 158 10.21 26.79 37.42
N LEU A 159 9.19 26.83 36.57
CA LEU A 159 8.40 28.04 36.39
C LEU A 159 7.60 28.27 37.67
N ILE A 160 7.71 29.44 38.28
CA ILE A 160 7.01 29.78 39.53
C ILE A 160 5.96 30.84 39.20
N CYS A 161 4.72 30.64 39.62
CA CYS A 161 3.71 31.70 39.60
C CYS A 161 3.92 32.58 40.84
N GLU A 162 4.21 33.87 40.66
CA GLU A 162 4.50 34.78 41.77
C GLU A 162 3.28 35.02 42.68
N GLU A 163 2.07 34.99 42.13
CA GLU A 163 0.83 35.25 42.88
C GLU A 163 0.40 34.04 43.72
N CYS A 164 0.69 32.84 43.25
CA CYS A 164 0.30 31.59 43.91
C CYS A 164 1.48 30.82 44.54
N ASN A 165 2.72 31.26 44.28
CA ASN A 165 3.99 30.58 44.63
C ASN A 165 4.06 29.09 44.26
N LYS A 166 3.32 28.66 43.24
CA LYS A 166 3.31 27.27 42.75
C LYS A 166 4.40 27.06 41.71
N LYS A 167 5.12 25.93 41.80
CA LYS A 167 6.19 25.51 40.88
C LYS A 167 5.66 24.55 39.82
N PHE A 168 6.02 24.76 38.57
CA PHE A 168 5.55 23.99 37.42
C PHE A 168 6.72 23.40 36.64
N LYS A 169 6.57 22.13 36.24
CA LYS A 169 7.59 21.38 35.48
C LYS A 169 7.59 21.71 33.99
N GLY A 170 6.55 22.38 33.48
CA GLY A 170 6.45 22.71 32.06
C GLY A 170 5.52 23.90 31.77
N ILE A 171 5.77 24.55 30.65
CA ILE A 171 5.05 25.77 30.24
C ILE A 171 3.55 25.54 30.03
N ASN A 172 3.16 24.34 29.59
CA ASN A 172 1.75 23.99 29.37
C ASN A 172 0.99 23.96 30.71
N THR A 173 1.55 23.27 31.72
CA THR A 173 0.97 23.24 33.07
C THR A 173 0.91 24.62 33.73
N PHE A 174 1.86 25.50 33.41
CA PHE A 174 1.84 26.89 33.88
C PHE A 174 0.73 27.71 33.18
N LYS A 175 0.57 27.58 31.85
CA LYS A 175 -0.52 28.25 31.11
C LYS A 175 -1.90 27.80 31.58
N ASP A 176 -2.06 26.50 31.85
CA ASP A 176 -3.33 25.97 32.37
C ASP A 176 -3.61 26.49 33.78
N HIS A 177 -2.57 26.66 34.61
CA HIS A 177 -2.69 27.32 35.90
C HIS A 177 -3.19 28.77 35.77
N LEU A 178 -2.59 29.59 34.89
CA LEU A 178 -3.01 30.98 34.67
C LEU A 178 -4.48 31.09 34.20
N LYS A 179 -4.98 30.08 33.49
CA LYS A 179 -6.37 30.03 33.02
C LYS A 179 -7.35 29.50 34.07
N SER A 180 -6.86 28.77 35.07
CA SER A 180 -7.70 28.10 36.06
C SER A 180 -8.51 29.10 36.89
N LYS A 181 -9.76 28.73 37.20
CA LYS A 181 -10.67 29.56 38.00
C LYS A 181 -10.05 29.94 39.36
N LYS A 182 -9.36 28.99 40.00
CA LYS A 182 -8.68 29.18 41.28
C LYS A 182 -7.58 30.24 41.22
N HIS A 183 -6.85 30.34 40.13
CA HIS A 183 -5.83 31.36 39.98
C HIS A 183 -6.48 32.74 39.84
N LYS A 184 -7.48 32.88 38.95
CA LYS A 184 -8.22 34.14 38.75
C LYS A 184 -8.93 34.65 40.02
N GLU A 185 -9.46 33.74 40.83
CA GLU A 185 -10.06 34.10 42.13
C GLU A 185 -9.00 34.64 43.12
N ASN A 186 -7.76 34.14 43.05
CA ASN A 186 -6.65 34.59 43.89
C ASN A 186 -6.01 35.91 43.41
N THR A 187 -5.99 36.17 42.09
CA THR A 187 -5.41 37.39 41.51
C THR A 187 -6.30 38.61 41.69
N ASN A 188 -7.62 38.43 41.71
CA ASN A 188 -8.60 39.51 41.84
C ASN A 188 -8.69 40.14 43.24
N PHE A 189 -7.83 39.75 44.19
CA PHE A 189 -7.83 40.28 45.55
C PHE A 189 -6.94 41.51 45.77
N LYS A 190 -6.35 42.11 44.73
CA LYS A 190 -5.50 43.31 44.86
C LYS A 190 -5.87 44.51 44.00
N GLU A 191 -6.92 44.44 43.20
CA GLU A 191 -7.47 45.62 42.53
C GLU A 191 -8.72 46.09 43.30
N GLU A 192 -8.51 46.81 44.41
CA GLU A 192 -9.49 47.79 44.88
C GLU A 192 -9.55 48.93 43.85
N ILE A 193 -10.23 48.66 42.73
CA ILE A 193 -10.79 49.69 41.89
C ILE A 193 -12.19 49.96 42.45
N VAL A 194 -12.31 51.10 43.13
CA VAL A 194 -13.60 51.71 43.47
C VAL A 194 -14.32 52.05 42.16
N ILE A 195 -15.13 51.13 41.65
CA ILE A 195 -16.16 51.44 40.65
C ILE A 195 -17.50 51.37 41.37
N GLU A 196 -18.08 52.54 41.55
CA GLU A 196 -19.45 52.73 42.00
C GLU A 196 -20.43 52.00 41.07
N LYS A 197 -21.32 51.27 41.73
CA LYS A 197 -22.40 50.48 41.15
C LYS A 197 -23.45 51.39 40.49
N LYS A 198 -23.89 51.04 39.29
CA LYS A 198 -25.32 51.16 38.92
C LYS A 198 -25.86 49.83 38.44
N LYS A 199 -26.83 49.33 39.20
CA LYS A 199 -27.68 48.16 38.94
C LYS A 199 -28.59 48.44 37.75
N GLN A 200 -28.94 47.42 36.99
CA GLN A 200 -30.34 46.96 36.83
C GLN A 200 -30.42 45.54 36.23
N PRO A 201 -31.56 44.83 36.38
CA PRO A 201 -31.65 43.37 36.31
C PRO A 201 -32.39 42.85 35.05
N VAL A 202 -32.04 41.65 34.56
CA VAL A 202 -32.96 40.83 33.74
C VAL A 202 -32.78 39.35 34.06
N LYS A 203 -33.93 38.66 34.08
CA LYS A 203 -34.24 37.33 34.59
C LYS A 203 -34.03 36.20 33.55
N ASN A 204 -34.02 34.95 34.06
CA ASN A 204 -34.46 33.68 33.46
C ASN A 204 -33.51 32.98 32.46
N THR A 205 -33.31 31.65 32.41
CA THR A 205 -34.05 30.47 32.92
C THR A 205 -33.17 29.21 32.91
N ALA A 206 -33.57 28.21 33.71
CA ALA A 206 -32.96 26.91 33.98
C ALA A 206 -32.90 25.89 32.82
N LYS A 207 -31.96 24.94 32.88
CA LYS A 207 -32.24 23.48 33.01
C LYS A 207 -30.98 22.60 33.15
N ASP A 208 -31.08 21.69 34.11
CA ASP A 208 -30.22 20.53 34.44
C ASP A 208 -30.00 19.59 33.22
N LYS A 209 -29.04 18.64 33.17
CA LYS A 209 -28.77 17.58 34.16
C LYS A 209 -27.50 16.80 33.77
N VAL A 210 -26.77 16.41 34.79
CA VAL A 210 -25.58 15.54 34.87
C VAL A 210 -25.99 14.07 34.86
N VAL A 211 -25.21 13.18 34.22
CA VAL A 211 -24.80 11.84 34.75
C VAL A 211 -23.49 11.41 34.09
N GLU A 212 -22.46 11.15 34.90
CA GLU A 212 -21.22 10.42 34.60
C GLU A 212 -21.40 8.92 34.86
N VAL A 213 -20.77 8.05 34.06
CA VAL A 213 -20.19 6.77 34.52
C VAL A 213 -18.94 6.45 33.67
N GLU A 214 -17.87 6.07 34.37
CA GLU A 214 -16.50 5.82 33.89
C GLU A 214 -16.26 4.44 33.25
N GLU A 215 -15.32 4.48 32.30
CA GLU A 215 -14.25 3.54 31.89
C GLU A 215 -14.40 2.01 31.93
N SER A 216 -14.08 1.39 30.78
CA SER A 216 -12.85 0.59 30.67
C SER A 216 -12.40 0.37 29.21
N ILE A 217 -11.08 0.27 29.10
CA ILE A 217 -10.22 0.46 27.93
C ILE A 217 -9.90 -0.90 27.29
N VAL A 218 -10.11 -1.05 25.96
CA VAL A 218 -9.18 -1.76 25.04
C VAL A 218 -9.33 -1.15 23.64
N GLN A 219 -8.42 -0.25 23.27
CA GLN A 219 -8.42 0.39 21.95
C GLN A 219 -7.76 -0.53 20.90
N ASN A 220 -8.58 -1.32 20.22
CA ASN A 220 -8.21 -1.88 18.92
C ASN A 220 -8.43 -0.81 17.84
N LYS A 221 -7.39 -0.55 17.03
CA LYS A 221 -7.38 0.46 15.96
C LYS A 221 -8.59 0.32 15.04
N VAL A 222 -9.56 1.21 15.21
CA VAL A 222 -10.75 1.32 14.36
C VAL A 222 -10.32 1.89 13.02
N SER A 223 -10.18 1.02 12.02
CA SER A 223 -10.18 1.44 10.62
C SER A 223 -11.57 1.99 10.29
N ASN A 224 -11.65 3.23 9.81
CA ASN A 224 -12.88 3.92 9.35
C ASN A 224 -13.48 3.30 8.06
N HIS A 225 -13.58 1.97 8.00
CA HIS A 225 -14.31 1.30 6.95
C HIS A 225 -15.78 1.28 7.34
N LYS A 226 -16.63 1.87 6.48
CA LYS A 226 -18.09 1.79 6.61
C LYS A 226 -18.47 0.33 6.84
N LEU A 227 -19.08 0.04 7.98
CA LEU A 227 -19.57 -1.29 8.33
C LEU A 227 -20.56 -1.73 7.24
N ASP A 228 -20.22 -2.80 6.51
CA ASP A 228 -21.10 -3.38 5.50
C ASP A 228 -22.48 -3.71 6.11
N HIS A 229 -23.57 -3.45 5.40
CA HIS A 229 -24.92 -3.73 5.89
C HIS A 229 -25.06 -5.20 6.34
N LEU A 230 -25.68 -5.47 7.49
CA LEU A 230 -25.77 -6.81 8.14
C LEU A 230 -26.27 -7.92 7.20
N VAL A 231 -27.14 -7.54 6.26
CA VAL A 231 -27.69 -8.43 5.22
C VAL A 231 -26.59 -9.10 4.39
N PHE A 232 -25.44 -8.47 4.19
CA PHE A 232 -24.32 -9.02 3.43
C PHE A 232 -23.36 -9.90 4.24
N ARG A 233 -23.65 -10.12 5.54
CA ARG A 233 -22.81 -10.92 6.43
C ARG A 233 -23.51 -12.15 6.99
N THR A 234 -24.65 -12.54 6.43
CA THR A 234 -25.41 -13.70 6.90
C THR A 234 -25.31 -14.84 5.89
N CYS A 235 -24.98 -16.05 6.34
CA CYS A 235 -24.95 -17.22 5.47
C CYS A 235 -26.36 -17.60 5.02
N SER A 236 -26.57 -17.74 3.71
CA SER A 236 -27.88 -18.07 3.15
C SER A 236 -28.36 -19.47 3.57
N PHE A 237 -27.43 -20.40 3.78
CA PHE A 237 -27.71 -21.81 4.10
C PHE A 237 -27.99 -22.04 5.59
N CYS A 238 -27.09 -21.61 6.48
CA CYS A 238 -27.21 -21.87 7.93
C CYS A 238 -27.67 -20.65 8.76
N LYS A 239 -27.85 -19.48 8.14
CA LYS A 239 -28.26 -18.22 8.80
C LYS A 239 -27.32 -17.67 9.88
N GLU A 240 -26.10 -18.18 10.00
CA GLU A 240 -25.06 -17.59 10.85
C GLU A 240 -24.65 -16.20 10.36
N VAL A 241 -24.43 -15.26 11.29
CA VAL A 241 -23.98 -13.88 11.02
C VAL A 241 -22.50 -13.75 11.34
N PHE A 242 -21.74 -13.10 10.46
CA PHE A 242 -20.28 -12.96 10.57
C PHE A 242 -19.85 -11.50 10.74
N ASP A 243 -18.74 -11.28 11.46
CA ASP A 243 -18.21 -9.93 11.67
C ASP A 243 -17.70 -9.29 10.39
N THR A 244 -17.15 -10.08 9.46
CA THR A 244 -16.61 -9.59 8.19
C THR A 244 -17.02 -10.48 7.03
N ARG A 245 -17.12 -9.88 5.82
CA ARG A 245 -17.40 -10.60 4.57
C ARG A 245 -16.38 -11.71 4.27
N VAL A 246 -15.13 -11.55 4.70
CA VAL A 246 -14.08 -12.55 4.51
C VAL A 246 -14.38 -13.83 5.30
N LEU A 247 -14.87 -13.70 6.54
CA LEU A 247 -15.27 -14.85 7.37
C LEU A 247 -16.47 -15.59 6.78
N LEU A 248 -17.46 -14.85 6.26
CA LEU A 248 -18.58 -15.45 5.54
C LEU A 248 -18.12 -16.25 4.32
N LEU A 249 -17.23 -15.70 3.49
CA LEU A 249 -16.71 -16.40 2.30
C LEU A 249 -15.90 -17.65 2.67
N TYR A 250 -15.13 -17.59 3.76
CA TYR A 250 -14.41 -18.75 4.27
C TYR A 250 -15.37 -19.85 4.73
N HIS A 251 -16.39 -19.50 5.51
CA HIS A 251 -17.45 -20.41 5.96
C HIS A 251 -18.17 -21.08 4.78
N LEU A 252 -18.56 -20.31 3.74
CA LEU A 252 -19.19 -20.87 2.54
C LEU A 252 -18.30 -21.92 1.85
N ARG A 253 -16.98 -21.68 1.82
CA ARG A 253 -16.02 -22.58 1.18
C ARG A 253 -15.70 -23.82 2.00
N SER A 254 -15.71 -23.73 3.33
CA SER A 254 -15.40 -24.86 4.21
C SER A 254 -16.61 -25.75 4.47
N ASN A 255 -17.79 -25.14 4.68
CA ASN A 255 -18.94 -25.84 5.24
C ASN A 255 -20.01 -26.17 4.19
N HIS A 256 -20.11 -25.38 3.10
CA HIS A 256 -21.15 -25.52 2.07
C HIS A 256 -20.61 -25.95 0.70
N LYS A 257 -19.38 -26.47 0.64
CA LYS A 257 -18.69 -26.83 -0.61
C LYS A 257 -19.34 -27.98 -1.40
N LYS A 258 -20.38 -28.63 -0.88
CA LYS A 258 -20.90 -29.91 -1.38
C LYS A 258 -22.07 -29.81 -2.39
N GLY A 259 -22.39 -28.64 -2.93
CA GLY A 259 -23.63 -28.44 -3.70
C GLY A 259 -23.53 -28.14 -5.20
N SER A 260 -22.33 -27.93 -5.78
CA SER A 260 -22.19 -27.67 -7.21
C SER A 260 -21.74 -28.94 -7.94
N SER A 261 -22.65 -29.91 -8.02
CA SER A 261 -22.58 -31.05 -8.94
C SER A 261 -23.73 -30.91 -9.92
#